data_AF-A0A1G7A9I6-F1
#
_entry.id   AF-A0A1G7A9I6-F1
#
_cell.length_a   1.000
_cell.length_b   1.000
_cell.length_c   1.000
_cell.angle_alpha   90.00
_cell.angle_beta   90.00
_cell.angle_gamma   90.00
#
_symmetry.space_group_name_H-M   'P 1'
#
loop_
_entity.id
_entity.type
_entity.pdbx_description
1 polymer ?
#
loop_
_entity_poly.entity_id
_entity_poly.type
_entity_poly.pdbx_seq_one_letter_code
_entity_poly.pdbx_strand_id
1 'polypeptide(L)'
;MNRTIKEAIVKRPHYDSHIQLRPHLSVFMAAYNFARRLKILDGLAPYEYTCKIWTSEAGSIHPEPAPPDAGTEHIRRQVAPRPA
;
A
#
# COMPACT_ATOMS: atom_id res chain seq x y z
N MET A 1 -18.91 -5.64 -8.26
CA MET A 1 -17.67 -4.91 -8.59
C MET A 1 -16.75 -5.74 -9.47
N ASN A 2 -16.33 -6.95 -9.04
CA ASN A 2 -15.45 -7.82 -9.84
C ASN A 2 -15.95 -8.09 -11.26
N ARG A 3 -17.28 -8.19 -11.47
CA ARG A 3 -17.87 -8.31 -12.80
C ARG A 3 -17.78 -7.02 -13.63
N THR A 4 -18.12 -5.86 -13.07
CA THR A 4 -18.06 -4.55 -13.75
C THR A 4 -16.63 -4.14 -14.12
N ILE A 5 -15.69 -4.39 -13.21
CA ILE A 5 -14.25 -4.25 -13.45
C ILE A 5 -13.87 -5.21 -14.57
N LYS A 6 -14.14 -6.53 -14.40
CA LYS A 6 -13.87 -7.51 -15.44
C LYS A 6 -14.43 -7.08 -16.78
N GLU A 7 -15.67 -6.64 -16.89
CA GLU A 7 -16.27 -6.21 -18.16
C GLU A 7 -15.51 -5.00 -18.77
N ALA A 8 -15.02 -4.07 -17.96
CA ALA A 8 -14.19 -2.95 -18.41
C ALA A 8 -12.75 -3.33 -18.84
N ILE A 9 -12.22 -4.46 -18.38
CA ILE A 9 -10.85 -4.94 -18.70
C ILE A 9 -10.81 -6.28 -19.47
N VAL A 10 -11.94 -6.94 -19.69
CA VAL A 10 -12.09 -8.25 -20.37
C VAL A 10 -11.71 -8.11 -21.83
N LYS A 11 -12.05 -6.97 -22.43
CA LYS A 11 -11.40 -6.52 -23.65
C LYS A 11 -10.13 -5.81 -23.20
N ARG A 12 -8.99 -6.52 -23.15
CA ARG A 12 -7.68 -5.90 -22.89
C ARG A 12 -7.46 -4.81 -23.94
N PRO A 13 -7.65 -3.52 -23.64
CA PRO A 13 -7.52 -2.50 -24.68
C PRO A 13 -6.04 -2.43 -25.03
N HIS A 14 -5.71 -2.58 -26.32
CA HIS A 14 -4.38 -2.22 -26.78
C HIS A 14 -4.34 -0.70 -26.83
N TYR A 15 -3.32 -0.10 -26.19
CA TYR A 15 -3.10 1.34 -26.26
C TYR A 15 -1.87 1.57 -27.12
N ASP A 16 -2.03 2.36 -28.18
CA ASP A 16 -0.91 2.74 -29.04
C ASP A 16 -0.01 3.79 -28.36
N SER A 17 -0.52 4.48 -27.34
CA SER A 17 0.20 5.53 -26.62
C SER A 17 -0.29 5.70 -25.18
N HIS A 18 0.61 6.15 -24.30
CA HIS A 18 0.30 6.51 -22.91
C HIS A 18 -0.77 7.60 -22.80
N ILE A 19 -0.93 8.46 -23.81
CA ILE A 19 -1.97 9.49 -23.83
C ILE A 19 -3.37 8.87 -23.81
N GLN A 20 -3.55 7.70 -24.45
CA GLN A 20 -4.82 6.97 -24.44
C GLN A 20 -5.03 6.19 -23.13
N LEU A 21 -3.95 5.65 -22.56
CA LEU A 21 -4.00 4.87 -21.32
C LEU A 21 -4.37 5.71 -20.09
N ARG A 22 -3.81 6.92 -19.95
CA ARG A 22 -3.98 7.78 -18.76
C ARG A 22 -5.44 8.07 -18.39
N PRO A 23 -6.30 8.57 -19.31
CA PRO A 23 -7.69 8.85 -18.97
C PRO A 23 -8.47 7.56 -18.63
N HIS A 24 -8.20 6.47 -19.34
CA HIS A 24 -8.87 5.19 -19.09
C HIS A 24 -8.51 4.62 -17.71
N LEU A 25 -7.24 4.72 -17.31
CA LEU A 25 -6.77 4.31 -15.99
C LEU A 25 -7.41 5.16 -14.88
N SER A 26 -7.52 6.48 -15.09
CA SER A 26 -8.17 7.39 -14.13
C SER A 26 -9.64 7.00 -13.90
N VAL A 27 -10.39 6.79 -14.98
CA VAL A 27 -11.80 6.36 -14.90
C VAL A 27 -11.92 4.99 -14.22
N PHE A 28 -11.02 4.05 -14.54
CA PHE A 28 -10.99 2.74 -13.91
C PHE A 28 -10.72 2.82 -12.40
N MET A 29 -9.69 3.57 -12.00
CA MET A 29 -9.36 3.78 -10.58
C MET A 29 -10.53 4.44 -9.85
N ALA A 30 -11.16 5.45 -10.45
CA ALA A 30 -12.29 6.14 -9.84
C ALA A 30 -13.49 5.20 -9.66
N ALA A 31 -13.83 4.42 -10.69
CA ALA A 31 -14.92 3.46 -10.63
C ALA A 31 -14.66 2.36 -9.59
N TYR A 32 -13.43 1.87 -9.51
CA TYR A 32 -13.06 0.85 -8.53
C TYR A 32 -13.12 1.39 -7.10
N ASN A 33 -12.45 2.51 -6.87
CA ASN A 33 -12.21 3.02 -5.52
C ASN A 33 -13.44 3.70 -4.92
N PHE A 34 -14.32 4.27 -5.74
CA PHE A 34 -15.39 5.17 -5.27
C PHE A 34 -16.81 4.82 -5.73
N ALA A 35 -17.03 3.93 -6.71
CA ALA A 35 -18.37 3.78 -7.29
C ALA A 35 -19.41 3.08 -6.39
N ARG A 36 -18.98 2.23 -5.45
CA ARG A 36 -19.92 1.50 -4.60
C ARG A 36 -19.34 1.14 -3.24
N ARG A 37 -20.15 1.37 -2.21
CA ARG A 37 -19.94 0.87 -0.85
C ARG A 37 -20.28 -0.61 -0.75
N LEU A 38 -19.38 -1.41 -0.20
CA LEU A 38 -19.51 -2.86 -0.18
C LEU A 38 -19.89 -3.36 1.21
N LYS A 39 -20.95 -4.18 1.31
CA LYS A 39 -21.39 -4.77 2.59
C LYS A 39 -20.29 -5.62 3.26
N ILE A 40 -19.44 -6.27 2.47
CA ILE A 40 -18.31 -7.06 2.97
C ILE A 40 -17.20 -6.19 3.59
N LEU A 41 -17.16 -4.90 3.27
CA LEU A 41 -16.24 -3.93 3.85
C LEU A 41 -16.96 -3.05 4.87
N ASP A 42 -17.95 -3.59 5.59
CA ASP A 42 -18.79 -2.86 6.54
C ASP A 42 -19.50 -1.62 5.94
N GLY A 43 -19.83 -1.68 4.66
CA GLY A 43 -20.43 -0.56 3.94
C GLY A 43 -19.45 0.55 3.56
N LEU A 44 -18.15 0.29 3.58
CA LEU A 44 -17.11 1.20 3.08
C LEU A 44 -16.90 1.01 1.57
N ALA A 45 -16.55 2.09 0.89
CA ALA A 45 -15.94 2.03 -0.43
C ALA A 45 -14.52 1.46 -0.30
N PRO A 46 -13.97 0.82 -1.35
CA PRO A 46 -12.63 0.24 -1.27
C PRO A 46 -11.55 1.22 -0.82
N TYR A 47 -11.58 2.47 -1.30
CA TYR A 47 -10.64 3.50 -0.84
C TYR A 47 -10.77 3.79 0.66
N GLU A 48 -11.99 3.96 1.16
CA GLU A 48 -12.26 4.23 2.58
C GLU A 48 -11.76 3.08 3.46
N TYR A 49 -11.96 1.83 3.02
CA TYR A 49 -11.47 0.65 3.70
C TYR A 49 -9.93 0.59 3.73
N THR A 50 -9.26 0.83 2.60
CA THR A 50 -7.79 0.88 2.56
C THR A 50 -7.24 1.97 3.47
N CYS A 51 -7.84 3.18 3.46
CA CYS A 51 -7.45 4.25 4.39
C CYS A 51 -7.62 3.84 5.85
N LYS A 52 -8.74 3.20 6.20
CA LYS A 52 -9.01 2.71 7.57
C LYS A 52 -7.97 1.70 8.03
N ILE A 53 -7.61 0.72 7.19
CA ILE A 53 -6.55 -0.24 7.52
C ILE A 53 -5.23 0.50 7.67
N TRP A 54 -4.87 1.32 6.68
CA TRP A 54 -3.60 2.04 6.68
C TRP A 54 -3.43 2.89 7.94
N THR A 55 -4.45 3.62 8.38
CA THR A 55 -4.36 4.44 9.60
C THR A 55 -4.41 3.63 10.89
N SER A 56 -5.14 2.51 10.91
CA SER A 56 -5.21 1.62 12.09
C SER A 56 -3.94 0.79 12.27
N GLU A 57 -3.25 0.43 11.18
CA GLU A 57 -2.01 -0.36 11.18
C GLU A 57 -0.74 0.48 11.00
N ALA A 58 -0.85 1.79 10.67
CA ALA A 58 0.30 2.69 10.50
C ALA A 58 1.23 2.73 11.73
N GLY A 59 0.69 2.53 12.94
CA GLY A 59 1.47 2.42 14.16
C GLY A 59 2.44 1.23 14.20
N SER A 60 2.21 0.19 13.37
CA SER A 60 3.09 -0.98 13.25
C SER A 60 4.12 -0.87 12.12
N ILE A 61 4.00 0.11 11.22
CA ILE A 61 4.92 0.28 10.08
C ILE A 61 6.17 1.08 10.49
N HIS A 62 6.15 1.73 11.65
CA HIS A 62 7.36 2.16 12.33
C HIS A 62 7.89 1.01 13.18
N PRO A 63 8.88 0.23 12.72
CA PRO A 63 9.69 -0.51 13.66
C PRO A 63 10.27 0.50 14.66
N GLU A 64 10.38 0.08 15.92
CA GLU A 64 11.17 0.78 16.92
C GLU A 64 12.42 1.40 16.27
N PRO A 65 12.73 2.69 16.52
CA PRO A 65 13.92 3.29 15.94
C PRO A 65 15.10 2.38 16.25
N ALA A 66 15.85 2.01 15.22
CA ALA A 66 16.97 1.11 15.38
C ALA A 66 17.85 1.63 16.54
N PRO A 67 18.32 0.75 17.44
CA PRO A 67 19.10 1.18 18.58
C PRO A 67 20.31 2.01 18.10
N PRO A 68 20.80 2.95 18.92
CA PRO A 68 21.82 3.92 18.49
C PRO A 68 23.11 3.28 17.93
N ASP A 69 23.37 2.02 18.28
CA ASP A 69 24.53 1.24 17.86
C ASP A 69 24.23 0.24 16.73
N ALA A 70 23.05 0.30 16.11
CA ALA A 70 22.69 -0.55 14.97
C ALA A 70 23.72 -0.42 13.84
N GLY A 71 24.35 -1.55 13.46
CA GLY A 71 25.43 -1.59 12.46
C GLY A 71 26.83 -1.23 12.97
N THR A 72 26.98 -0.78 14.23
CA THR A 72 28.27 -0.51 14.90
C THR A 72 28.51 -1.39 16.13
N GLU A 73 27.70 -2.42 16.32
CA GLU A 73 27.73 -3.36 17.44
C GLU A 73 29.12 -3.96 17.67
N HIS A 74 29.88 -4.19 16.59
CA HIS A 74 31.24 -4.74 16.65
C HIS A 74 32.22 -3.79 17.38
N ILE A 75 32.05 -2.47 17.25
CA ILE A 75 32.92 -1.46 17.87
C ILE A 75 32.78 -1.52 19.39
N ARG A 76 31.55 -1.68 19.90
CA ARG A 76 31.27 -1.80 21.34
C ARG A 76 31.95 -3.02 21.97
N ARG A 77 32.01 -4.16 21.25
CA ARG A 77 32.70 -5.38 21.73
C ARG A 77 34.22 -5.23 21.81
N GLN A 78 34.82 -4.33 21.02
CA GLN A 78 36.26 -4.10 21.01
C GLN A 78 36.71 -3.11 22.11
N VAL A 79 35.82 -2.22 22.56
CA VAL A 79 36.12 -1.18 23.56
C VAL A 79 35.81 -1.64 24.99
N ALA A 80 35.14 -2.79 25.18
CA ALA A 80 34.88 -3.32 26.52
C ALA A 80 36.22 -3.64 27.24
N PRO A 81 36.47 -3.07 28.43
CA PRO A 81 37.70 -3.35 29.16
C PRO A 81 37.75 -4.83 29.52
N ARG A 82 38.87 -5.47 29.18
CA ARG A 82 39.12 -6.88 29.48
C ARG A 82 39.10 -7.02 31.02
N PRO A 83 38.29 -7.93 31.60
CA PRO A 83 38.27 -8.11 33.05
C PRO A 83 39.66 -8.54 33.54
N ALA A 84 40.05 -7.99 34.69
CA ALA A 84 41.33 -8.21 35.35
C ALA A 84 41.52 -9.67 35.79
#